data_AF-A0A2R6DBT9-F1
#
_entry.id   AF-A0A2R6DBT9-F1
#
_cell.length_a   1.000
_cell.length_b   1.000
_cell.length_c   1.000
_cell.angle_alpha   90.00
_cell.angle_beta   90.00
_cell.angle_gamma   90.00
#
_symmetry.space_group_name_H-M   'P 1'
#
loop_
_entity.id
_entity.type
_entity.pdbx_description
1 polymer ?
#
loop_
_entity_poly.entity_id
_entity_poly.type
_entity_poly.pdbx_seq_one_letter_code
_entity_poly.pdbx_strand_id
1 'polypeptide(L)'
;MSNWREQLAEDSESKAVLAWLDEYYHVPVLLFVIGFAFWNRIRNVNNFVVDGEVIPTANDPWYHMRTTEYTVRNFPQTLPFDPWTQFPSGTFAAQFGTLFDQVIAFFALVVGLGSPSQYTTRLVFISAPAFWVALVCLPAYFVGRRLGGRFGGL
;
A
#
# COMPACT_ATOMS: atom_id res chain seq x y z
N MET A 1 -4.53 45.68 -37.02
CA MET A 1 -5.08 44.49 -37.74
C MET A 1 -5.48 43.50 -36.67
N SER A 2 -6.74 43.06 -36.66
CA SER A 2 -7.31 42.23 -35.58
C SER A 2 -6.72 40.82 -35.59
N ASN A 3 -6.42 40.31 -34.40
CA ASN A 3 -5.74 39.02 -34.20
C ASN A 3 -6.73 37.84 -34.14
N TRP A 4 -7.72 37.84 -35.03
CA TRP A 4 -8.85 36.89 -35.02
C TRP A 4 -8.41 35.42 -35.15
N ARG A 5 -7.25 35.16 -35.75
CA ARG A 5 -6.66 33.81 -35.81
C ARG A 5 -6.16 33.33 -34.46
N GLU A 6 -5.55 34.20 -33.66
CA GLU A 6 -5.16 33.88 -32.28
C GLU A 6 -6.39 33.65 -31.42
N GLN A 7 -7.44 34.48 -31.53
CA GLN A 7 -8.69 34.26 -30.79
C GLN A 7 -9.40 32.93 -31.14
N LEU A 8 -9.41 32.52 -32.41
CA LEU A 8 -9.99 31.23 -32.82
C LEU A 8 -9.13 30.04 -32.38
N ALA A 9 -7.81 30.18 -32.40
CA ALA A 9 -6.89 29.18 -31.87
C ALA A 9 -7.05 29.04 -30.35
N GLU A 10 -7.15 30.15 -29.63
CA GLU A 10 -7.33 30.21 -28.17
C GLU A 10 -8.71 29.64 -27.75
N ASP A 11 -9.79 29.90 -28.50
CA ASP A 11 -11.12 29.30 -28.28
C ASP A 11 -11.13 27.79 -28.57
N SER A 12 -10.45 27.36 -29.64
CA SER A 12 -10.30 25.93 -29.97
C SER A 12 -9.48 25.19 -28.91
N GLU A 13 -8.36 25.77 -28.47
CA GLU A 13 -7.53 25.23 -27.40
C GLU A 13 -8.30 25.17 -26.07
N SER A 14 -9.02 26.24 -25.72
CA SER A 14 -9.84 26.28 -24.51
C SER A 14 -10.90 25.19 -24.49
N LYS A 15 -11.61 24.97 -25.61
CA LYS A 15 -12.59 23.88 -25.74
C LYS A 15 -11.96 22.50 -25.65
N ALA A 16 -10.79 22.31 -26.25
CA ALA A 16 -10.04 21.06 -26.16
C ALA A 16 -9.61 20.76 -24.72
N VAL A 17 -9.12 21.77 -23.99
CA VAL A 17 -8.75 21.64 -22.58
C VAL A 17 -9.96 21.32 -21.70
N LEU A 18 -11.09 21.98 -21.92
CA LEU A 18 -12.33 21.71 -21.18
C LEU A 18 -12.86 20.29 -21.42
N ALA A 19 -12.84 19.83 -22.68
CA ALA A 19 -13.25 18.47 -23.02
C ALA A 19 -12.32 17.43 -22.37
N TRP A 20 -11.01 17.68 -22.39
CA TRP A 20 -10.04 16.82 -21.71
C TRP A 20 -10.26 16.80 -20.19
N LEU A 21 -10.51 17.96 -19.57
CA LEU A 21 -10.80 18.04 -18.15
C LEU A 21 -12.07 17.26 -17.80
N ASP A 22 -13.16 17.43 -18.55
CA ASP A 22 -14.40 16.69 -18.31
C ASP A 22 -14.22 15.16 -18.43
N GLU A 23 -13.37 14.74 -19.37
CA GLU A 23 -13.08 13.32 -19.57
C GLU A 23 -12.15 12.74 -18.49
N TYR A 24 -11.10 13.47 -18.11
CA TYR A 24 -9.98 12.94 -17.35
C TYR A 24 -9.79 13.52 -15.95
N TYR A 25 -10.59 14.49 -15.47
CA TYR A 25 -10.39 15.13 -14.15
C TYR A 25 -10.22 14.14 -13.00
N HIS A 26 -10.93 13.00 -13.07
CA HIS A 26 -10.91 11.98 -12.03
C HIS A 26 -9.55 11.30 -11.88
N VAL A 27 -8.73 11.23 -12.93
CA VAL A 27 -7.41 10.57 -12.88
C VAL A 27 -6.42 11.34 -12.01
N PRO A 28 -6.10 12.63 -12.26
CA PRO A 28 -5.18 13.37 -11.41
C PRO A 28 -5.72 13.55 -9.99
N VAL A 29 -7.03 13.71 -9.80
CA VAL A 29 -7.63 13.81 -8.46
C VAL A 29 -7.50 12.48 -7.71
N LEU A 30 -7.79 11.34 -8.34
CA LEU A 30 -7.62 10.03 -7.73
C LEU A 30 -6.14 9.77 -7.38
N LEU A 31 -5.22 10.09 -8.28
CA LEU A 31 -3.78 9.97 -8.00
C LEU A 31 -3.35 10.85 -6.82
N PHE A 32 -3.88 12.07 -6.72
CA PHE A 32 -3.65 12.94 -5.58
C PHE A 32 -4.19 12.32 -4.28
N VAL A 33 -5.41 11.79 -4.28
CA VAL A 33 -6.01 11.13 -3.10
C VAL A 33 -5.19 9.90 -2.68
N ILE A 34 -4.80 9.05 -3.63
CA ILE A 34 -3.93 7.88 -3.38
C ILE A 34 -2.60 8.32 -2.80
N GLY A 35 -1.95 9.30 -3.42
CA GLY A 35 -0.66 9.84 -2.99
C GLY A 35 -0.75 10.46 -1.59
N PHE A 36 -1.81 11.22 -1.31
CA PHE A 36 -2.06 11.81 0.01
C PHE A 36 -2.30 10.74 1.07
N ALA A 37 -3.12 9.72 0.77
CA ALA A 37 -3.41 8.62 1.68
C ALA A 37 -2.15 7.79 1.99
N PHE A 38 -1.35 7.49 0.96
CA PHE A 38 -0.05 6.82 1.10
C PHE A 38 0.92 7.67 1.94
N TRP A 39 1.07 8.95 1.60
CA TRP A 39 1.94 9.89 2.30
C TRP A 39 1.62 9.96 3.79
N ASN A 40 0.34 10.08 4.13
CA ASN A 40 -0.11 10.16 5.51
C ASN A 40 0.24 8.90 6.33
N ARG A 41 0.39 7.74 5.67
CA ARG A 41 0.75 6.48 6.32
C ARG A 41 2.25 6.23 6.38
N ILE A 42 3.01 6.64 5.37
CA ILE A 42 4.44 6.33 5.28
C ILE A 42 5.35 7.37 5.96
N ARG A 43 4.93 8.64 6.05
CA ARG A 43 5.78 9.75 6.54
C ARG A 43 6.38 9.54 7.93
N ASN A 44 5.71 8.77 8.78
CA ASN A 44 6.10 8.53 10.16
C ASN A 44 6.70 7.13 10.37
N VAL A 45 7.09 6.41 9.31
CA VAL A 45 7.62 5.03 9.43
C VAL A 45 8.87 4.96 10.31
N ASN A 46 9.69 6.02 10.31
CA ASN A 46 10.89 6.12 11.14
C ASN A 46 10.58 6.16 12.65
N ASN A 47 9.34 6.51 13.05
CA ASN A 47 8.96 6.48 14.47
C ASN A 47 8.90 5.05 15.03
N PHE A 48 8.87 4.04 14.15
CA PHE A 48 8.95 2.63 14.54
C PHE A 48 10.39 2.12 14.57
N VAL A 49 11.40 2.97 14.33
CA VAL A 49 12.81 2.57 14.38
C VAL A 49 13.47 3.20 15.60
N VAL A 50 13.93 2.37 16.53
CA VAL A 50 14.63 2.79 17.75
C VAL A 50 15.94 2.03 17.82
N ASP A 51 17.07 2.75 17.93
CA ASP A 51 18.41 2.17 18.01
C ASP A 51 18.75 1.15 16.90
N GLY A 52 18.21 1.37 15.70
CA GLY A 52 18.41 0.47 14.54
C GLY A 52 17.48 -0.74 14.52
N GLU A 53 16.58 -0.88 15.49
CA GLU A 53 15.58 -1.94 15.52
C GLU A 53 14.20 -1.43 15.13
N VAL A 54 13.46 -2.24 14.37
CA VAL A 54 12.06 -1.97 14.04
C VAL A 54 11.19 -2.52 15.17
N ILE A 55 10.47 -1.63 15.85
CA ILE A 55 9.66 -1.89 17.04
C ILE A 55 8.19 -1.52 16.75
N PRO A 56 7.31 -2.51 16.50
CA PRO A 56 5.87 -2.28 16.40
C PRO A 56 5.26 -1.80 17.72
N THR A 57 4.18 -1.01 17.65
CA THR A 57 3.56 -0.34 18.82
C THR A 57 2.47 -1.15 19.53
N ALA A 58 2.00 -2.25 18.95
CA ALA A 58 0.91 -3.07 19.49
C ALA A 58 1.29 -4.56 19.47
N ASN A 59 0.46 -5.40 20.10
CA ASN A 59 0.74 -6.84 20.28
C ASN A 59 0.70 -7.62 18.95
N ASP A 60 -0.40 -7.54 18.20
CA ASP A 60 -0.60 -8.35 16.99
C ASP A 60 0.49 -8.15 15.92
N PRO A 61 0.98 -6.92 15.65
CA PRO A 61 2.09 -6.70 14.73
C PRO A 61 3.36 -7.48 15.07
N TRP A 62 3.66 -7.75 16.35
CA TRP A 62 4.82 -8.57 16.71
C TRP A 62 4.70 -10.00 16.19
N TYR A 63 3.49 -10.58 16.27
CA TYR A 63 3.28 -11.95 15.84
C TYR A 63 3.15 -12.06 14.31
N HIS A 64 2.55 -11.06 13.65
CA HIS A 64 2.62 -10.94 12.19
C HIS A 64 4.06 -10.76 11.69
N MET A 65 4.87 -9.96 12.37
CA MET A 65 6.28 -9.79 12.03
C MET A 65 7.06 -11.11 12.17
N ARG A 66 6.83 -11.86 13.26
CA ARG A 66 7.40 -13.20 13.46
C ARG A 66 7.03 -14.18 12.34
N THR A 67 5.75 -14.26 12.00
CA THR A 67 5.26 -15.18 10.95
C THR A 67 5.72 -14.75 9.55
N THR A 68 5.84 -13.45 9.30
CA THR A 68 6.46 -12.90 8.08
C THR A 68 7.93 -13.30 8.00
N GLU A 69 8.71 -13.11 9.07
CA GLU A 69 10.12 -13.53 9.12
C GLU A 69 10.29 -15.04 8.92
N TYR A 70 9.39 -15.86 9.50
CA TYR A 70 9.37 -17.30 9.25
C TYR A 70 9.11 -17.59 7.77
N THR A 71 8.12 -16.93 7.17
CA THR A 71 7.75 -17.12 5.77
C THR A 71 8.86 -16.68 4.81
N VAL A 72 9.59 -15.61 5.10
CA VAL A 72 10.77 -15.20 4.32
C VAL A 72 11.83 -16.31 4.30
N ARG A 73 12.09 -16.96 5.44
CA ARG A 73 13.10 -18.03 5.55
C ARG A 73 12.66 -19.34 4.92
N ASN A 74 11.35 -19.56 4.76
CA ASN A 74 10.76 -20.83 4.32
C ASN A 74 9.88 -20.67 3.06
N PHE A 75 10.05 -19.57 2.31
CA PHE A 75 9.14 -19.20 1.24
C PHE A 75 8.98 -20.33 0.21
N PRO A 76 7.75 -20.68 -0.21
CA PRO A 76 6.48 -19.99 0.05
C PRO A 76 5.69 -20.50 1.28
N GLN A 77 6.26 -21.36 2.13
CA GLN A 77 5.55 -21.95 3.26
C GLN A 77 5.39 -20.97 4.43
N THR A 78 4.23 -21.00 5.08
CA THR A 78 3.93 -20.18 6.27
C THR A 78 4.03 -21.02 7.54
N LEU A 79 3.87 -20.40 8.72
CA LEU A 79 3.94 -21.09 10.02
C LEU A 79 2.55 -21.64 10.41
N PRO A 80 2.25 -22.95 10.24
CA PRO A 80 0.93 -23.48 10.58
C PRO A 80 0.70 -23.62 12.09
N PHE A 81 1.76 -23.99 12.82
CA PHE A 81 1.72 -24.26 14.26
C PHE A 81 2.95 -23.65 14.92
N ASP A 82 2.75 -22.98 16.04
CA ASP A 82 3.81 -22.32 16.79
C ASP A 82 3.99 -22.95 18.19
N PRO A 83 5.07 -23.70 18.42
CA PRO A 83 5.36 -24.27 19.74
C PRO A 83 5.89 -23.23 20.74
N TRP A 84 6.25 -22.02 20.30
CA TRP A 84 6.81 -20.96 21.15
C TRP A 84 5.77 -20.05 21.81
N THR A 85 4.49 -20.26 21.51
CA THR A 85 3.37 -19.58 22.17
C THR A 85 2.51 -20.60 22.91
N GLN A 86 1.66 -20.14 23.84
CA GLN A 86 0.78 -21.02 24.63
C GLN A 86 1.53 -22.21 25.25
N PHE A 87 2.65 -21.96 25.93
CA PHE A 87 3.42 -23.01 26.59
C PHE A 87 2.58 -23.72 27.68
N PRO A 88 2.67 -25.06 27.83
CA PRO A 88 3.55 -26.00 27.12
C PRO A 88 2.96 -26.63 25.85
N SER A 89 1.74 -26.27 25.46
CA SER A 89 1.03 -26.98 24.38
C SER A 89 1.38 -26.50 22.99
N GLY A 90 1.76 -25.22 22.81
CA GLY A 90 1.78 -24.60 21.49
C GLY A 90 0.37 -24.19 21.03
N THR A 91 0.29 -23.52 19.88
CA THR A 91 -0.99 -23.17 19.25
C THR A 91 -0.90 -23.11 17.72
N PHE A 92 -2.03 -23.31 17.05
CA PHE A 92 -2.12 -23.06 15.61
C PHE A 92 -2.10 -21.56 15.33
N ALA A 93 -1.31 -21.13 14.35
CA ALA A 93 -1.19 -19.70 14.02
C ALA A 93 -2.51 -19.08 13.54
N ALA A 94 -3.42 -19.90 13.01
CA ALA A 94 -4.78 -19.54 12.61
C ALA A 94 -4.86 -18.26 11.74
N GLN A 95 -5.14 -17.11 12.33
CA GLN A 95 -5.28 -15.82 11.63
C GLN A 95 -3.95 -15.18 11.22
N PHE A 96 -2.83 -15.73 11.68
CA PHE A 96 -1.47 -15.26 11.40
C PHE A 96 -0.73 -16.21 10.45
N GLY A 97 0.26 -15.72 9.71
CA GLY A 97 0.94 -16.48 8.66
C GLY A 97 0.02 -16.76 7.47
N THR A 98 -0.92 -15.85 7.19
CA THR A 98 -1.88 -15.98 6.09
C THR A 98 -1.33 -15.33 4.81
N LEU A 99 -2.19 -15.19 3.78
CA LEU A 99 -1.83 -14.49 2.54
C LEU A 99 -1.27 -13.08 2.79
N PHE A 100 -1.74 -12.40 3.85
CA PHE A 100 -1.22 -11.10 4.25
C PHE A 100 0.29 -11.15 4.52
N ASP A 101 0.73 -12.04 5.40
CA ASP A 101 2.14 -12.20 5.77
C ASP A 101 2.97 -12.77 4.59
N GLN A 102 2.36 -13.63 3.78
CA GLN A 102 3.01 -14.23 2.61
C GLN A 102 3.30 -13.20 1.51
N VAL A 103 2.38 -12.26 1.26
CA VAL A 103 2.59 -11.16 0.31
C VAL A 103 3.69 -10.22 0.82
N ILE A 104 3.69 -9.89 2.11
CA ILE A 104 4.75 -9.05 2.70
C ILE A 104 6.11 -9.77 2.60
N ALA A 105 6.16 -11.07 2.91
CA ALA A 105 7.37 -11.88 2.78
C ALA A 105 7.90 -11.91 1.34
N PHE A 106 7.01 -12.04 0.35
CA PHE A 106 7.38 -11.94 -1.06
C PHE A 106 8.04 -10.59 -1.38
N PHE A 107 7.45 -9.47 -0.96
CA PHE A 107 8.05 -8.15 -1.19
C PHE A 107 9.35 -7.96 -0.42
N ALA A 108 9.49 -8.51 0.78
CA ALA A 108 10.75 -8.50 1.52
C ALA A 108 11.85 -9.24 0.74
N LEU A 109 11.53 -10.40 0.16
CA LEU A 109 12.45 -11.14 -0.71
C LEU A 109 12.81 -10.35 -1.96
N VAL A 110 11.85 -9.69 -2.62
CA VAL A 110 12.12 -8.85 -3.80
C VAL A 110 13.05 -7.68 -3.45
N VAL A 111 12.76 -6.95 -2.37
CA VAL A 111 13.58 -5.82 -1.90
C VAL A 111 14.97 -6.29 -1.48
N GLY A 112 15.08 -7.46 -0.85
CA GLY A 112 16.33 -8.07 -0.46
C GLY A 112 17.03 -8.88 -1.55
N LEU A 113 16.55 -8.84 -2.80
CA LEU A 113 17.09 -9.61 -3.94
C LEU A 113 17.25 -11.12 -3.63
N GLY A 114 16.30 -11.69 -2.91
CA GLY A 114 16.25 -13.08 -2.49
C GLY A 114 16.87 -13.37 -1.11
N SER A 115 17.64 -12.45 -0.54
CA SER A 115 18.29 -12.63 0.77
C SER A 115 18.19 -11.36 1.64
N PRO A 116 16.98 -10.93 2.04
CA PRO A 116 16.81 -9.76 2.89
C PRO A 116 17.43 -9.97 4.28
N SER A 117 18.03 -8.90 4.82
CA SER A 117 18.37 -8.87 6.24
C SER A 117 17.11 -8.89 7.10
N GLN A 118 17.26 -9.21 8.40
CA GLN A 118 16.13 -9.10 9.33
C GLN A 118 15.60 -7.65 9.39
N TYR A 119 16.49 -6.66 9.44
CA TYR A 119 16.11 -5.25 9.40
C TYR A 119 15.30 -4.91 8.14
N THR A 120 15.78 -5.34 6.96
CA THR A 120 15.06 -5.15 5.68
C THR A 120 13.66 -5.77 5.73
N THR A 121 13.56 -7.01 6.22
CA THR A 121 12.28 -7.72 6.34
C THR A 121 11.30 -6.95 7.23
N ARG A 122 11.75 -6.51 8.41
CA ARG A 122 10.92 -5.75 9.35
C ARG A 122 10.54 -4.36 8.82
N LEU A 123 11.44 -3.70 8.09
CA LEU A 123 11.17 -2.40 7.48
C LEU A 123 10.11 -2.50 6.38
N VAL A 124 10.17 -3.55 5.55
CA VAL A 124 9.13 -3.84 4.55
C VAL A 124 7.80 -4.15 5.26
N PHE A 125 7.83 -4.96 6.32
CA PHE A 125 6.64 -5.28 7.11
C PHE A 125 5.96 -4.02 7.69
N ILE A 126 6.70 -3.15 8.37
CA ILE A 126 6.11 -1.95 9.00
C ILE A 126 5.63 -0.91 7.96
N SER A 127 6.21 -0.96 6.76
CA SER A 127 5.80 -0.10 5.63
C SER A 127 4.57 -0.62 4.88
N ALA A 128 4.26 -1.92 4.99
CA ALA A 128 3.19 -2.58 4.23
C ALA A 128 1.81 -1.89 4.35
N PRO A 129 1.35 -1.40 5.52
CA PRO A 129 0.06 -0.72 5.63
C PRO A 129 -0.11 0.49 4.70
N ALA A 130 0.97 1.22 4.39
CA ALA A 130 0.89 2.36 3.47
C ALA A 130 0.54 1.91 2.05
N PHE A 131 1.14 0.81 1.58
CA PHE A 131 0.86 0.23 0.27
C PHE A 131 -0.55 -0.36 0.19
N TRP A 132 -1.01 -1.02 1.27
CA TRP A 132 -2.38 -1.53 1.33
C TRP A 132 -3.42 -0.42 1.22
N VAL A 133 -3.20 0.72 1.87
CA VAL A 133 -4.09 1.89 1.74
C VAL A 133 -4.11 2.40 0.30
N ALA A 134 -2.94 2.56 -0.33
CA ALA A 134 -2.88 2.99 -1.73
C ALA A 134 -3.61 2.02 -2.66
N LEU A 135 -3.45 0.71 -2.45
CA LEU A 135 -4.09 -0.32 -3.24
C LEU A 135 -5.62 -0.34 -3.05
N VAL A 136 -6.11 -0.19 -1.82
CA VAL A 136 -7.56 -0.19 -1.49
C VAL A 136 -8.31 0.98 -2.14
N CYS A 137 -7.65 2.12 -2.39
CA CYS A 137 -8.27 3.23 -3.10
C CYS A 137 -8.77 2.86 -4.50
N LEU A 138 -8.13 1.91 -5.20
CA LEU A 138 -8.53 1.49 -6.54
C LEU A 138 -9.90 0.77 -6.56
N PRO A 139 -10.10 -0.36 -5.85
CA PRO A 139 -11.42 -0.99 -5.80
C PRO A 139 -12.47 -0.07 -5.17
N ALA A 140 -12.11 0.76 -4.18
CA ALA A 140 -13.03 1.75 -3.61
C ALA A 140 -13.53 2.74 -4.67
N TYR A 141 -12.63 3.27 -5.51
CA TYR A 141 -12.99 4.14 -6.63
C TYR A 141 -13.95 3.44 -7.60
N PHE A 142 -13.67 2.19 -7.97
CA PHE A 142 -14.55 1.45 -8.90
C PHE A 142 -15.94 1.17 -8.32
N VAL A 143 -16.02 0.87 -7.02
CA VAL A 143 -17.30 0.71 -6.32
C VAL A 143 -18.08 2.02 -6.30
N GLY A 144 -17.46 3.12 -5.88
CA GLY A 144 -18.09 4.44 -5.88
C GLY A 144 -18.51 4.90 -7.27
N ARG A 145 -17.64 4.67 -8.28
CA ARG A 145 -17.91 4.96 -9.69
C ARG A 145 -19.14 4.23 -10.19
N ARG A 146 -19.33 2.98 -9.77
CA ARG A 146 -20.47 2.16 -10.19
C ARG A 146 -21.81 2.70 -9.68
N LEU A 147 -21.80 3.42 -8.56
CA LEU A 147 -22.99 3.93 -7.87
C LEU A 147 -23.29 5.40 -8.23
N GLY A 148 -22.27 6.23 -8.40
CA GLY A 148 -22.42 7.69 -8.58
C GLY A 148 -21.64 8.28 -9.76
N GLY A 149 -21.21 7.47 -10.73
CA GLY A 149 -20.38 7.92 -11.84
C GLY A 149 -18.97 8.35 -11.40
N ARG A 150 -18.19 8.98 -12.28
CA ARG A 150 -16.79 9.36 -11.98
C ARG A 150 -16.64 10.19 -10.69
N PHE A 151 -17.60 11.08 -10.44
CA PHE A 151 -17.63 11.90 -9.22
C PHE A 151 -17.89 11.07 -7.97
N GLY A 152 -18.85 10.14 -7.99
CA GLY A 152 -19.11 9.27 -6.83
C GLY A 152 -18.01 8.25 -6.53
N GLY A 153 -17.05 8.06 -7.46
CA GLY A 153 -15.84 7.26 -7.21
C GLY A 153 -14.73 8.02 -6.49
N LEU A 154 -14.70 9.35 -6.62
CA LEU A 154 -13.75 10.22 -5.92
C LEU A 154 -14.23 10.53 -4.50
#